data_AF-A0A2V8QES8-F1
#
_entry.id   AF-A0A2V8QES8-F1
#
_cell.length_a   1.000
_cell.length_b   1.000
_cell.length_c   1.000
_cell.angle_alpha   90.00
_cell.angle_beta   90.00
_cell.angle_gamma   90.00
#
_symmetry.space_group_name_H-M   'P 1'
#
loop_
_entity.id
_entity.type
_entity.pdbx_description
1 polymer ?
#
loop_
_entity_poly.entity_id
_entity_poly.type
_entity_poly.pdbx_seq_one_letter_code
_entity_poly.pdbx_strand_id
1 'polypeptide(L)'
;VDSTIPNSKGTLMVVVNSICGCAAGRARPGVALALQHETKPDKVATVFAGADIEATERARSYFTGYGPSSPSIALMKDGELVFMLERYQIEGRDASQIAGELTKAFDQHCS
;
A
#
# COMPACT_ATOMS: atom_id res chain seq x y z
N VAL A 1 7.76 5.68 10.43
CA VAL A 1 6.32 5.29 10.47
C VAL A 1 5.51 6.34 11.21
N ASP A 2 5.78 6.55 12.50
CA ASP A 2 5.02 7.50 13.34
C ASP A 2 5.21 8.97 12.98
N SER A 3 6.34 9.33 12.37
CA SER A 3 6.53 10.65 11.82
C SER A 3 5.78 10.87 10.51
N THR A 4 5.38 9.79 9.82
CA THR A 4 4.90 9.83 8.43
C THR A 4 3.40 9.62 8.33
N ILE A 5 2.85 8.60 9.00
CA ILE A 5 1.43 8.21 8.87
C ILE A 5 0.48 9.19 9.59
N PRO A 6 0.61 9.44 10.91
CA PRO A 6 -0.34 10.32 11.60
C PRO A 6 -0.17 11.81 11.23
N ASN A 7 0.98 12.20 10.66
CA ASN A 7 1.26 13.57 10.23
C ASN A 7 1.14 13.76 8.71
N SER A 8 0.72 12.73 7.95
CA SER A 8 0.54 12.91 6.51
C SER A 8 -0.67 13.79 6.27
N LYS A 9 -0.43 15.00 5.77
CA LYS A 9 -1.46 15.82 5.11
C LYS A 9 -1.55 15.39 3.65
N GLY A 10 -2.77 15.26 3.13
CA GLY A 10 -3.01 14.73 1.80
C GLY A 10 -3.01 13.20 1.80
N THR A 11 -2.51 12.60 0.72
CA THR A 11 -2.60 11.17 0.48
C THR A 11 -1.25 10.46 0.62
N LEU A 12 -1.24 9.36 1.36
CA LEU A 12 -0.06 8.54 1.60
C LEU A 12 -0.37 7.09 1.25
N MET A 13 0.35 6.54 0.28
CA MET A 13 0.34 5.11 0.03
C MET A 13 1.43 4.41 0.85
N VAL A 14 1.06 3.38 1.60
CA VAL A 14 2.00 2.55 2.38
C VAL A 14 2.02 1.14 1.81
N VAL A 15 3.17 0.72 1.29
CA VAL A 15 3.38 -0.63 0.77
C VAL A 15 4.02 -1.49 1.86
N VAL A 16 3.32 -2.52 2.32
CA VAL A 16 3.90 -3.57 3.15
C VAL A 16 4.53 -4.60 2.22
N ASN A 17 5.82 -4.43 1.97
CA ASN A 17 6.60 -5.33 1.12
C ASN A 17 6.90 -6.65 1.85
N SER A 18 7.32 -7.66 1.10
CA SER A 18 7.68 -8.98 1.62
C SER A 18 8.72 -9.65 0.75
N ILE A 19 9.38 -10.67 1.29
CA ILE A 19 10.30 -11.53 0.55
C ILE A 19 9.57 -12.59 -0.30
N CYS A 20 8.25 -12.77 -0.14
CA CYS A 20 7.51 -13.77 -0.93
C CYS A 20 7.61 -13.51 -2.44
N GLY A 21 7.54 -14.59 -3.23
CA GLY A 21 7.51 -14.50 -4.70
C GLY A 21 6.34 -13.64 -5.23
N CYS A 22 5.22 -13.60 -4.50
CA CYS A 22 4.08 -12.71 -4.77
C CYS A 22 4.43 -11.22 -4.76
N ALA A 23 5.33 -10.81 -3.86
CA ALA A 23 5.75 -9.42 -3.76
C ALA A 23 6.64 -9.02 -4.94
N ALA A 24 7.55 -9.92 -5.35
CA ALA A 24 8.47 -9.69 -6.46
C ALA A 24 7.77 -9.68 -7.83
N GLY A 25 6.89 -10.64 -8.10
CA GLY A 25 6.30 -10.82 -9.42
C GLY A 25 5.02 -10.03 -9.68
N ARG A 26 4.36 -9.49 -8.64
CA ARG A 26 3.00 -8.93 -8.78
C ARG A 26 2.85 -7.59 -8.08
N ALA A 27 3.05 -7.54 -6.76
CA ALA A 27 2.81 -6.33 -5.97
C ALA A 27 3.73 -5.17 -6.38
N ARG A 28 5.05 -5.40 -6.42
CA ARG A 28 6.03 -4.39 -6.83
C ARG A 28 5.80 -3.85 -8.25
N PRO A 29 5.68 -4.69 -9.30
CA PRO A 29 5.40 -4.19 -10.65
C PRO A 29 4.02 -3.52 -10.75
N GLY A 30 3.00 -4.02 -10.04
CA GLY A 30 1.67 -3.38 -10.02
C GLY A 30 1.68 -1.99 -9.38
N VAL A 31 2.42 -1.79 -8.28
CA VAL A 31 2.64 -0.48 -7.67
C VAL A 31 3.40 0.45 -8.62
N ALA A 32 4.48 -0.05 -9.25
CA ALA A 32 5.28 0.74 -10.17
C ALA A 32 4.48 1.19 -11.41
N LEU A 33 3.57 0.36 -11.90
CA LEU A 33 2.64 0.71 -12.97
C LEU A 33 1.59 1.73 -12.49
N ALA A 34 1.00 1.53 -11.30
CA ALA A 34 0.00 2.44 -10.76
C ALA A 34 0.55 3.87 -10.55
N LEU A 35 1.81 4.00 -10.15
CA LEU A 35 2.45 5.30 -9.93
C LEU A 35 2.78 6.07 -11.22
N GLN A 36 2.56 5.48 -12.39
CA GLN A 36 2.62 6.17 -13.68
C GLN A 36 1.30 6.86 -14.04
N HIS A 37 0.25 6.66 -13.24
CA HIS A 37 -1.04 7.33 -13.41
C HIS A 37 -0.93 8.83 -13.13
N GLU A 38 -1.81 9.61 -13.76
CA GLU A 38 -1.84 11.07 -13.62
C GLU A 38 -2.21 11.47 -12.18
N THR A 39 -3.28 10.86 -11.66
CA THR A 39 -3.68 10.96 -10.25
C THR A 39 -2.87 9.98 -9.41
N LYS A 40 -2.10 10.49 -8.46
CA LYS A 40 -1.22 9.66 -7.62
C LYS A 40 -1.18 10.16 -6.19
N PRO A 41 -0.86 9.29 -5.21
CA PRO A 41 -0.69 9.72 -3.84
C PRO A 41 0.48 10.71 -3.69
N ASP A 42 0.33 11.69 -2.80
CA ASP A 42 1.35 12.72 -2.54
C ASP A 42 2.66 12.10 -2.03
N LYS A 43 2.53 11.05 -1.23
CA LYS A 43 3.66 10.33 -0.65
C LYS A 43 3.49 8.84 -0.83
N VAL A 44 4.62 8.17 -1.01
CA VAL A 44 4.71 6.71 -1.03
C VAL A 44 5.75 6.29 0.00
N ALA A 45 5.34 5.42 0.92
CA ALA A 45 6.20 4.80 1.91
C ALA A 45 6.18 3.29 1.75
N THR A 46 7.25 2.62 2.18
CA THR A 46 7.35 1.17 2.17
C THR A 46 7.89 0.69 3.50
N VAL A 47 7.36 -0.43 3.98
CA VAL A 47 7.87 -1.17 5.15
C VAL A 47 8.08 -2.62 4.74
N PHE A 48 9.13 -3.25 5.25
CA PHE A 48 9.50 -4.59 4.79
C PHE A 48 9.15 -5.64 5.84
N ALA A 49 8.07 -6.39 5.59
CA ALA A 49 7.64 -7.48 6.46
C ALA A 49 8.71 -8.59 6.50
N GLY A 50 9.26 -8.83 7.69
CA GLY A 50 10.29 -9.85 7.95
C GLY A 50 11.73 -9.32 7.96
N ALA A 51 11.96 -8.07 7.54
CA ALA A 51 13.24 -7.39 7.72
C ALA A 51 13.12 -6.27 8.76
N ASP A 52 12.11 -5.41 8.62
CA ASP A 52 11.83 -4.31 9.54
C ASP A 52 10.55 -4.62 10.33
N ILE A 53 10.66 -5.53 11.30
CA ILE A 53 9.53 -6.06 12.07
C ILE A 53 8.80 -4.93 12.81
N GLU A 54 9.52 -4.12 13.58
CA GLU A 54 8.94 -3.03 14.38
C GLU A 54 8.24 -1.98 13.50
N ALA A 55 8.87 -1.57 12.40
CA ALA A 55 8.27 -0.63 11.45
C ALA A 55 7.00 -1.20 10.78
N THR A 56 7.02 -2.50 10.47
CA THR A 56 5.87 -3.18 9.85
C THR A 56 4.71 -3.32 10.83
N GLU A 57 4.97 -3.74 12.07
CA GLU A 57 3.94 -3.83 13.12
C GLU A 57 3.36 -2.46 13.43
N ARG A 58 4.20 -1.43 13.51
CA ARG A 58 3.75 -0.07 13.73
C ARG A 58 2.88 0.43 12.58
N ALA A 59 3.27 0.18 11.32
CA ALA A 59 2.45 0.54 10.16
C ALA A 59 1.09 -0.18 10.20
N ARG A 60 1.08 -1.47 10.54
CA ARG A 60 -0.14 -2.28 10.69
C ARG A 60 -1.06 -1.78 11.80
N SER A 61 -0.53 -1.18 12.86
CA SER A 61 -1.36 -0.61 13.94
C SER A 61 -2.26 0.53 13.46
N TYR A 62 -1.92 1.19 12.34
CA TYR A 62 -2.75 2.20 11.69
C TYR A 62 -3.75 1.62 10.68
N PHE A 63 -3.65 0.33 10.33
CA PHE A 63 -4.55 -0.32 9.37
C PHE A 63 -5.75 -0.95 10.09
N THR A 64 -6.59 -0.11 10.70
CA THR A 64 -7.72 -0.56 11.51
C THR A 64 -8.71 -1.39 10.70
N GLY A 65 -9.13 -2.53 11.24
CA GLY A 65 -10.12 -3.42 10.59
C GLY A 65 -9.53 -4.48 9.66
N TYR A 66 -8.20 -4.50 9.48
CA TYR A 66 -7.51 -5.46 8.60
C TYR A 66 -6.56 -6.38 9.37
N GLY A 67 -6.53 -7.64 8.97
CA GLY A 67 -5.58 -8.61 9.52
C GLY A 67 -4.15 -8.39 9.00
N PRO A 68 -3.11 -8.85 9.74
CA PRO A 68 -1.74 -8.75 9.26
C PRO A 68 -1.53 -9.65 8.04
N SER A 69 -1.35 -9.04 6.87
CA SER A 69 -0.99 -9.74 5.63
C SER A 69 0.24 -9.12 4.97
N SER A 70 0.87 -9.84 4.04
CA SER A 70 1.99 -9.35 3.24
C SER A 70 2.17 -10.19 1.96
N PRO A 71 2.35 -9.59 0.78
CA PRO A 71 2.35 -8.16 0.52
C PRO A 71 0.95 -7.56 0.70
N SER A 72 0.88 -6.30 1.12
CA SER A 72 -0.36 -5.55 1.21
C SER A 72 -0.10 -4.06 0.95
N ILE A 73 -1.11 -3.33 0.49
CA ILE A 73 -0.95 -1.92 0.11
C ILE A 73 -2.09 -1.12 0.73
N ALA A 74 -1.75 -0.13 1.55
CA ALA A 74 -2.70 0.79 2.17
C ALA A 74 -2.64 2.15 1.47
N LEU A 75 -3.79 2.80 1.34
CA LEU A 75 -3.90 4.21 1.00
C LEU A 75 -4.52 4.95 2.18
N MET A 76 -3.80 5.95 2.66
CA MET A 76 -4.18 6.80 3.77
C MET A 76 -4.52 8.20 3.23
N LYS A 77 -5.53 8.84 3.80
CA LYS A 77 -5.85 10.27 3.56
C LYS A 77 -5.93 10.97 4.91
N ASP A 78 -5.12 12.00 5.09
CA ASP A 78 -5.07 12.81 6.32
C ASP A 78 -4.89 11.97 7.61
N GLY A 79 -4.14 10.86 7.51
CA GLY A 79 -3.85 9.95 8.63
C GLY A 79 -4.87 8.83 8.82
N GLU A 80 -5.97 8.82 8.05
CA GLU A 80 -7.00 7.78 8.10
C GLU A 80 -6.85 6.78 6.94
N LEU A 81 -7.12 5.50 7.20
CA LEU A 81 -7.11 4.48 6.17
C LEU A 81 -8.37 4.61 5.30
N VAL A 82 -8.19 4.88 4.00
CA VAL A 82 -9.31 5.04 3.05
C VAL A 82 -9.43 3.87 2.07
N PHE A 83 -8.33 3.15 1.82
CA PHE A 83 -8.34 1.96 0.96
C PHE A 83 -7.24 0.99 1.37
N MET A 84 -7.50 -0.31 1.21
CA MET A 84 -6.55 -1.38 1.51
C MET A 84 -6.66 -2.49 0.45
N LEU A 85 -5.52 -2.92 -0.07
CA LEU A 85 -5.38 -4.08 -0.93
C LEU A 85 -4.61 -5.18 -0.19
N GLU A 86 -5.30 -6.26 0.13
CA GLU A 86 -4.77 -7.36 0.93
C GLU A 86 -4.07 -8.43 0.10
N ARG A 87 -3.27 -9.27 0.78
CA ARG A 87 -2.52 -10.36 0.16
C ARG A 87 -3.39 -11.26 -0.73
N TYR A 88 -4.56 -11.66 -0.26
CA TYR A 88 -5.43 -12.58 -1.03
C TYR A 88 -5.94 -11.93 -2.33
N GLN A 89 -6.06 -10.60 -2.38
CA GLN A 89 -6.40 -9.86 -3.58
C GLN A 89 -5.20 -9.74 -4.53
N ILE A 90 -3.97 -9.77 -4.01
CA ILE A 90 -2.73 -9.68 -4.79
C ILE A 90 -2.29 -11.05 -5.34
N GLU A 91 -2.42 -12.12 -4.55
CA GLU A 91 -1.93 -13.46 -4.89
C GLU A 91 -2.64 -14.12 -6.07
N GLY A 92 -3.84 -13.65 -6.43
CA GLY A 92 -4.60 -14.14 -7.59
C GLY A 92 -4.50 -13.25 -8.82
N ARG A 93 -3.90 -12.06 -8.71
CA ARG A 93 -3.92 -11.03 -9.78
C ARG A 93 -2.55 -10.86 -10.44
N ASP A 94 -2.55 -10.38 -11.67
CA ASP A 94 -1.35 -9.91 -12.35
C ASP A 94 -1.04 -8.44 -12.00
N ALA A 95 0.12 -7.95 -12.44
CA ALA A 95 0.56 -6.58 -12.16
C ALA A 95 -0.38 -5.51 -12.73
N SER A 96 -0.95 -5.75 -13.92
CA SER A 96 -1.85 -4.83 -14.60
C SER A 96 -3.18 -4.68 -13.86
N GLN A 97 -3.72 -5.80 -13.36
CA GLN A 97 -4.92 -5.85 -12.55
C GLN A 97 -4.71 -5.17 -11.19
N ILE A 98 -3.55 -5.39 -10.55
CA ILE A 98 -3.19 -4.69 -9.31
C ILE A 98 -3.09 -3.18 -9.58
N ALA A 99 -2.42 -2.78 -10.67
CA ALA A 99 -2.29 -1.38 -11.03
C ALA A 99 -3.65 -0.72 -11.25
N GLY A 100 -4.53 -1.35 -12.04
CA GLY A 100 -5.88 -0.83 -12.31
C GLY A 100 -6.76 -0.67 -11.06
N GLU A 101 -6.53 -1.45 -10.01
CA GLU A 101 -7.26 -1.32 -8.75
C GLU A 101 -6.69 -0.19 -7.89
N LEU A 102 -5.37 -0.02 -7.90
CA LEU A 102 -4.70 1.10 -7.24
C LEU A 102 -5.04 2.42 -7.91
N THR A 103 -5.06 2.51 -9.24
CA THR A 103 -5.39 3.75 -9.94
C THR A 103 -6.84 4.17 -9.72
N LYS A 104 -7.79 3.22 -9.67
CA LYS A 104 -9.17 3.51 -9.25
C LYS A 104 -9.22 4.11 -7.84
N ALA A 105 -8.47 3.54 -6.90
CA ALA A 105 -8.38 4.08 -5.55
C ALA A 105 -7.73 5.48 -5.55
N PHE A 106 -6.73 5.72 -6.40
CA PHE A 106 -6.11 7.04 -6.54
C PHE A 106 -7.11 8.07 -7.08
N ASP A 107 -7.86 7.75 -8.12
CA ASP A 107 -8.87 8.64 -8.70
C ASP A 107 -9.95 9.00 -7.66
N GLN A 108 -10.33 8.04 -6.81
CA GLN A 108 -11.35 8.24 -5.79
C GLN A 108 -10.87 9.06 -4.58
N HIS A 109 -9.60 8.96 -4.20
CA HIS A 109 -9.12 9.48 -2.91
C HIS A 109 -8.03 10.56 -3.01
N CYS A 110 -7.28 10.59 -4.11
CA CYS A 110 -6.17 11.53 -4.35
C CYS A 110 -6.53 12.71 -5.25
N SER A 111 -7.82 12.86 -5.61
CA SER A 111 -8.37 14.06 -6.25
C SER A 111 -8.75 15.17 -5.25
#